data_AF-A0A3P6C6F4-F1
#
_entry.id   AF-A0A3P6C6F4-F1
#
_cell.length_a   1.000
_cell.length_b   1.000
_cell.length_c   1.000
_cell.angle_alpha   90.00
_cell.angle_beta   90.00
_cell.angle_gamma   90.00
#
_symmetry.space_group_name_H-M   'P 1'
#
loop_
_entity.id
_entity.type
_entity.pdbx_description
1 polymer ?
#
loop_
_entity_poly.entity_id
_entity_poly.type
_entity_poly.pdbx_seq_one_letter_code
_entity_poly.pdbx_strand_id
1 'polypeptide(L)'
;MDPKEKRKKLSTPELESPCLSKKDVAITNPSLHSKVDVGEAMKKQNDVAMFLTEKVISVLARNFNFVFSPASINAYQTMVAVTSEEQTLRSSIFSILRSSSIDELNAVFHEGANTIFVDGSEDGGPKISGINGVWMDQSLSVSPVGSIKCLWALIKL
;
A
#
# COMPACT_ATOMS: atom_id res chain seq x y z
N MET A 1 56.63 27.09 -0.08
CA MET A 1 55.64 28.17 -0.19
C MET A 1 54.26 27.52 -0.13
N ASP A 2 53.52 27.79 0.94
CA ASP A 2 52.05 27.65 0.93
C ASP A 2 51.44 28.81 0.14
N PRO A 3 50.36 28.60 -0.62
CA PRO A 3 49.06 28.84 0.00
C PRO A 3 47.87 27.99 -0.49
N LYS A 4 47.14 27.48 0.51
CA LYS A 4 45.68 27.65 0.72
C LYS A 4 44.72 26.97 -0.25
N GLU A 5 44.35 25.76 0.17
CA GLU A 5 43.03 25.14 0.04
C GLU A 5 41.89 26.16 0.10
N LYS A 6 41.18 26.36 -1.02
CA LYS A 6 39.87 27.01 -1.03
C LYS A 6 38.81 25.94 -1.17
N ARG A 7 38.30 25.44 -0.03
CA ARG A 7 37.03 24.72 0.01
C ARG A 7 35.94 25.65 -0.51
N LYS A 8 35.38 25.34 -1.67
CA LYS A 8 34.10 25.91 -2.10
C LYS A 8 33.04 25.28 -1.22
N LYS A 9 32.55 26.03 -0.22
CA LYS A 9 31.32 25.72 0.51
C LYS A 9 30.18 25.82 -0.52
N LEU A 10 29.70 24.69 -1.01
CA LEU A 10 28.45 24.64 -1.76
C LEU A 10 27.35 24.72 -0.71
N SER A 11 26.72 25.88 -0.61
CA SER A 11 25.58 26.11 0.26
C SER A 11 24.40 25.25 -0.21
N THR A 12 24.07 24.23 0.56
CA THR A 12 22.80 23.50 0.44
C THR A 12 21.68 24.47 0.82
N PRO A 13 20.65 24.69 -0.01
CA PRO A 13 19.41 25.23 0.50
C PRO A 13 18.76 24.15 1.37
N GLU A 14 18.67 24.44 2.66
CA GLU A 14 17.86 23.73 3.64
C GLU A 14 16.40 23.85 3.15
N LEU A 15 15.89 22.83 2.48
CA LEU A 15 14.48 22.75 2.13
C LEU A 15 13.74 22.34 3.40
N GLU A 16 13.40 23.34 4.20
CA GLU A 16 12.48 23.19 5.32
C GLU A 16 11.20 22.50 4.83
N SER A 17 10.95 21.31 5.36
CA SER A 17 9.67 20.63 5.24
C SER A 17 8.56 21.55 5.76
N PRO A 18 7.53 21.90 4.97
CA PRO A 18 6.41 22.65 5.50
C PRO A 18 5.58 21.70 6.38
N CYS A 19 5.77 21.78 7.69
CA CYS A 19 4.83 21.25 8.66
C CYS A 19 3.46 21.91 8.40
N LEU A 20 2.52 21.13 7.85
CA LEU A 20 1.13 21.51 7.66
C LEU A 20 0.52 21.95 9.00
N SER A 21 0.21 23.25 9.10
CA SER A 21 -0.47 23.83 10.25
C SER A 21 -1.88 23.27 10.35
N LYS A 22 -2.22 22.74 11.53
CA LYS A 22 -3.59 22.43 11.93
C LYS A 22 -4.41 23.73 11.94
N LYS A 23 -5.24 23.94 10.91
CA LYS A 23 -6.59 24.53 10.96
C LYS A 23 -7.05 24.83 9.52
N ASP A 24 -8.36 24.67 9.32
CA ASP A 24 -9.13 25.10 8.16
C ASP A 24 -9.18 24.20 6.92
N VAL A 25 -9.72 22.98 7.12
CA VAL A 25 -10.53 22.33 6.09
C VAL A 25 -11.82 21.83 6.75
N ALA A 26 -12.79 22.74 6.88
CA ALA A 26 -14.17 22.36 7.11
C ALA A 26 -14.74 21.81 5.79
N ILE A 27 -14.62 20.49 5.58
CA ILE A 27 -15.43 19.79 4.59
C ILE A 27 -16.64 19.21 5.33
N THR A 28 -17.79 19.76 4.98
CA THR A 28 -19.13 19.34 5.38
C THR A 28 -19.38 17.89 4.98
N ASN A 29 -19.66 17.02 5.96
CA ASN A 29 -20.25 15.70 5.74
C ASN A 29 -21.63 15.84 5.09
N PRO A 30 -21.98 14.96 4.13
CA PRO A 30 -23.00 13.97 4.48
C PRO A 30 -22.87 12.63 3.74
N SER A 31 -22.62 11.54 4.48
CA SER A 31 -23.41 10.30 4.39
C SER A 31 -22.97 9.33 5.49
N LEU A 32 -23.94 8.70 6.16
CA LEU A 32 -23.81 7.66 7.20
C LEU A 32 -22.43 6.96 7.23
N HIS A 33 -21.62 7.28 8.24
CA HIS A 33 -20.45 6.45 8.59
C HIS A 33 -20.97 5.13 9.15
N SER A 34 -21.24 4.14 8.30
CA SER A 34 -21.03 2.77 8.74
C SER A 34 -19.55 2.70 9.11
N LYS A 35 -19.26 2.62 10.41
CA LYS A 35 -17.91 2.36 10.87
C LYS A 35 -17.47 1.07 10.16
N VAL A 36 -16.47 1.17 9.28
CA VAL A 36 -15.91 -0.02 8.62
C VAL A 36 -15.48 -1.00 9.70
N ASP A 37 -16.06 -2.20 9.69
CA ASP A 37 -15.60 -3.30 10.53
C ASP A 37 -14.41 -3.96 9.84
N VAL A 38 -13.22 -3.47 10.16
CA VAL A 38 -11.95 -3.94 9.56
C VAL A 38 -11.73 -5.42 9.84
N GLY A 39 -12.10 -5.90 11.03
CA GLY A 39 -11.95 -7.31 11.40
C GLY A 39 -12.81 -8.22 10.53
N GLU A 40 -14.05 -7.82 10.28
CA GLU A 40 -14.94 -8.55 9.38
C GLU A 40 -14.46 -8.49 7.91
N ALA A 41 -13.99 -7.34 7.45
CA ALA A 41 -13.44 -7.20 6.10
C ALA A 41 -12.18 -8.07 5.90
N MET A 42 -11.30 -8.15 6.89
CA MET A 42 -10.12 -9.02 6.86
C MET A 42 -10.51 -10.50 6.80
N LYS A 43 -11.54 -10.93 7.53
CA LYS A 43 -12.04 -12.32 7.44
C LYS A 43 -12.49 -12.65 6.02
N LYS A 44 -13.26 -11.78 5.38
CA LYS A 44 -13.71 -11.97 3.99
C LYS A 44 -12.53 -12.10 3.03
N GLN A 45 -11.49 -11.28 3.19
CA GLN A 45 -10.28 -11.37 2.38
C GLN A 45 -9.48 -12.65 2.64
N ASN A 46 -9.44 -13.13 3.89
CA ASN A 46 -8.81 -14.41 4.24
C ASN A 46 -9.57 -15.61 3.64
N ASP A 47 -10.90 -15.57 3.59
CA ASP A 47 -11.68 -16.61 2.90
C ASP A 47 -11.33 -16.70 1.41
N VAL A 48 -11.17 -15.54 0.76
CA VAL A 48 -10.73 -15.46 -0.64
C VAL A 48 -9.31 -16.00 -0.79
N ALA A 49 -8.40 -15.67 0.14
CA ALA A 49 -7.04 -16.19 0.15
C ALA A 49 -7.00 -17.72 0.28
N MET A 50 -7.84 -18.30 1.15
CA MET A 50 -7.96 -19.75 1.31
C MET A 50 -8.49 -20.42 0.04
N PHE A 51 -9.52 -19.82 -0.59
CA PHE A 51 -10.03 -20.29 -1.87
C PHE A 51 -8.95 -20.23 -2.97
N LEU A 52 -8.20 -19.13 -3.06
CA LEU A 52 -7.08 -19.02 -4.00
C LEU A 52 -5.99 -20.07 -3.72
N THR A 53 -5.66 -20.29 -2.46
CA THR A 53 -4.69 -21.30 -2.03
C THR A 53 -5.09 -22.69 -2.51
N GLU A 54 -6.35 -23.08 -2.32
CA GLU A 54 -6.89 -24.35 -2.80
C GLU A 54 -6.71 -24.50 -4.32
N LYS A 55 -7.02 -23.46 -5.10
CA LYS A 55 -6.86 -23.47 -6.56
C LYS A 55 -5.40 -23.58 -6.97
N VAL A 56 -4.51 -22.82 -6.34
CA VAL A 56 -3.08 -22.87 -6.66
C VAL A 56 -2.47 -24.23 -6.32
N ILE A 57 -2.81 -24.81 -5.16
CA ILE A 57 -2.36 -26.16 -4.80
C ILE A 57 -2.87 -27.18 -5.83
N SER A 58 -4.14 -27.11 -6.19
CA SER A 58 -4.76 -28.06 -7.11
C SER A 58 -4.17 -28.03 -8.52
N VAL A 59 -3.70 -26.88 -8.98
CA VAL A 59 -3.20 -26.66 -10.35
C VAL A 59 -1.67 -26.73 -10.43
N LEU A 60 -0.96 -26.12 -9.48
CA LEU A 60 0.48 -25.85 -9.59
C LEU A 60 1.34 -26.55 -8.53
N ALA A 61 0.78 -26.85 -7.35
CA ALA A 61 1.59 -27.27 -6.20
C ALA A 61 1.16 -28.59 -5.55
N ARG A 62 0.52 -29.52 -6.28
CA ARG A 62 0.09 -30.82 -5.73
C ARG A 62 1.20 -31.60 -5.02
N ASN A 63 2.43 -31.51 -5.52
CA ASN A 63 3.59 -32.25 -5.03
C ASN A 63 4.75 -31.34 -4.64
N PHE A 64 4.50 -30.04 -4.45
CA PHE A 64 5.53 -29.06 -4.16
C PHE A 64 5.15 -28.24 -2.93
N ASN A 65 6.15 -27.85 -2.15
CA ASN A 65 5.95 -26.80 -1.17
C ASN A 65 5.57 -25.51 -1.90
N PHE A 66 4.57 -24.81 -1.38
CA PHE A 66 4.08 -23.57 -1.93
C PHE A 66 3.92 -22.54 -0.83
N VAL A 67 4.41 -21.33 -1.10
CA VAL A 67 4.29 -20.19 -0.20
C VAL A 67 4.01 -18.95 -1.02
N PHE A 68 3.08 -18.14 -0.54
CA PHE A 68 2.80 -16.82 -1.07
C PHE A 68 2.24 -15.95 0.05
N SER A 69 2.20 -14.64 -0.16
CA SER A 69 1.59 -13.67 0.77
C SER A 69 0.27 -13.18 0.21
N PRO A 70 -0.89 -13.69 0.69
CA PRO A 70 -2.19 -13.17 0.28
C PRO A 70 -2.34 -11.68 0.59
N ALA A 71 -1.83 -11.23 1.73
CA ALA A 71 -1.88 -9.83 2.14
C ALA A 71 -1.13 -8.91 1.14
N SER A 72 0.03 -9.35 0.62
CA SER A 72 0.78 -8.58 -0.40
C SER A 72 0.05 -8.55 -1.74
N ILE A 73 -0.58 -9.65 -2.15
CA ILE A 73 -1.39 -9.69 -3.39
C ILE A 73 -2.61 -8.77 -3.27
N ASN A 74 -3.30 -8.80 -2.13
CA ASN A 74 -4.46 -7.96 -1.88
C ASN A 74 -4.07 -6.48 -1.79
N ALA A 75 -2.92 -6.16 -1.20
CA ALA A 75 -2.36 -4.80 -1.20
C ALA A 75 -2.19 -4.24 -2.61
N TYR A 76 -1.64 -5.05 -3.53
CA TYR A 76 -1.54 -4.67 -4.94
C TYR A 76 -2.91 -4.41 -5.56
N GLN A 77 -3.88 -5.30 -5.34
CA GLN A 77 -5.24 -5.13 -5.86
C GLN A 77 -5.93 -3.88 -5.30
N THR A 78 -5.79 -3.60 -4.00
CA THR A 78 -6.29 -2.37 -3.38
C THR A 78 -5.69 -1.13 -4.03
N MET A 79 -4.38 -1.11 -4.23
CA MET A 79 -3.71 -0.01 -4.93
C MET A 79 -4.26 0.19 -6.34
N VAL A 80 -4.44 -0.88 -7.13
CA VAL A 80 -5.04 -0.80 -8.47
C VAL A 80 -6.48 -0.28 -8.41
N ALA A 81 -7.28 -0.73 -7.45
CA ALA A 81 -8.65 -0.22 -7.28
C ALA A 81 -8.69 1.27 -6.93
N VAL A 82 -7.74 1.76 -6.14
CA VAL A 82 -7.66 3.17 -5.75
C VAL A 82 -7.19 4.06 -6.91
N THR A 83 -6.30 3.57 -7.77
CA THR A 83 -5.73 4.36 -8.88
C THR A 83 -6.51 4.23 -10.19
N SER A 84 -7.30 3.17 -10.36
CA SER A 84 -8.05 2.93 -11.58
C SER A 84 -9.32 3.78 -11.68
N GLU A 85 -9.40 4.57 -12.76
CA GLU A 85 -10.65 5.19 -13.20
C GLU A 85 -11.60 4.19 -13.87
N GLU A 86 -11.06 3.06 -14.35
CA GLU A 86 -11.81 2.04 -15.07
C GLU A 86 -12.74 1.29 -14.10
N GLN A 87 -14.05 1.49 -14.29
CA GLN A 87 -15.09 1.05 -13.37
C GLN A 87 -15.23 -0.47 -13.35
N THR A 88 -15.03 -1.17 -14.47
CA THR A 88 -15.21 -2.63 -14.53
C THR A 88 -14.10 -3.38 -13.80
N LEU A 89 -12.85 -2.92 -13.89
CA LEU A 89 -11.69 -3.40 -13.15
C LEU A 89 -11.87 -3.15 -11.66
N ARG A 90 -12.28 -1.94 -11.27
CA ARG A 90 -12.54 -1.60 -9.87
C ARG A 90 -13.66 -2.47 -9.28
N SER A 91 -14.76 -2.67 -10.03
CA SER A 91 -15.83 -3.59 -9.63
C SER A 91 -15.37 -5.05 -9.54
N SER A 92 -14.49 -5.49 -10.45
CA SER A 92 -13.91 -6.83 -10.40
C SER A 92 -13.04 -7.02 -9.16
N ILE A 93 -12.24 -6.03 -8.80
CA ILE A 93 -11.42 -6.06 -7.58
C ILE A 93 -12.30 -6.08 -6.32
N PHE A 94 -13.36 -5.27 -6.27
CA PHE A 94 -14.34 -5.36 -5.17
C PHE A 94 -14.96 -6.74 -5.04
N SER A 95 -15.32 -7.37 -6.17
CA SER A 95 -15.84 -8.73 -6.17
C SER A 95 -14.81 -9.74 -5.66
N ILE A 96 -13.57 -9.67 -6.14
CA ILE A 96 -12.48 -10.57 -5.74
C ILE A 96 -12.19 -10.42 -4.25
N LEU A 97 -12.00 -9.21 -3.76
CA LEU A 97 -11.67 -8.92 -2.36
C LEU A 97 -12.89 -8.92 -1.43
N ARG A 98 -14.08 -9.22 -1.97
CA ARG A 98 -15.37 -9.21 -1.26
C ARG A 98 -15.62 -7.92 -0.49
N SER A 99 -15.20 -6.80 -1.08
CA SER A 99 -15.27 -5.49 -0.47
C SER A 99 -16.41 -4.65 -1.02
N SER A 100 -16.98 -3.79 -0.16
CA SER A 100 -18.10 -2.92 -0.52
C SER A 100 -17.67 -1.56 -1.08
N SER A 101 -16.43 -1.13 -0.81
CA SER A 101 -15.99 0.24 -1.10
C SER A 101 -14.46 0.40 -1.11
N ILE A 102 -13.98 1.50 -1.68
CA ILE A 102 -12.57 1.90 -1.56
C ILE A 102 -12.18 2.14 -0.09
N ASP A 103 -13.07 2.71 0.71
CA ASP A 103 -12.79 2.99 2.13
C ASP A 103 -12.56 1.71 2.93
N GLU A 104 -13.33 0.66 2.65
CA GLU A 104 -13.14 -0.65 3.27
C GLU A 104 -11.83 -1.31 2.84
N LEU A 105 -11.47 -1.24 1.55
CA LEU A 105 -10.17 -1.72 1.06
C LEU A 105 -8.99 -0.97 1.70
N ASN A 106 -9.07 0.36 1.77
CA ASN A 106 -8.06 1.20 2.39
C ASN A 106 -7.93 0.94 3.88
N ALA A 107 -9.04 0.71 4.59
CA ALA A 107 -9.01 0.42 6.02
C ALA A 107 -8.30 -0.92 6.31
N VAL A 108 -8.58 -1.97 5.53
CA VAL A 108 -7.87 -3.26 5.65
C VAL A 108 -6.40 -3.11 5.29
N PHE A 109 -6.09 -2.38 4.21
CA PHE A 109 -4.71 -2.14 3.81
C PHE A 109 -3.92 -1.37 4.89
N HIS A 110 -4.51 -0.31 5.44
CA HIS A 110 -3.92 0.51 6.50
C HIS A 110 -3.70 -0.30 7.78
N GLU A 111 -4.65 -1.15 8.16
CA GLU A 111 -4.49 -2.07 9.30
C GLU A 111 -3.32 -3.02 9.04
N GLY A 112 -3.28 -3.69 7.88
CA GLY A 112 -2.19 -4.59 7.52
C GLY A 112 -0.81 -3.92 7.47
N ALA A 113 -0.73 -2.69 6.95
CA ALA A 113 0.51 -1.91 6.92
C ALA A 113 1.04 -1.59 8.32
N ASN A 114 0.16 -1.31 9.27
CA ASN A 114 0.53 -0.89 10.63
C ASN A 114 0.67 -2.04 11.62
N THR A 115 0.14 -3.24 11.32
CA THR A 115 0.19 -4.37 12.27
C THR A 115 0.83 -5.63 11.71
N ILE A 116 0.68 -5.92 10.40
CA ILE A 116 1.14 -7.19 9.80
C ILE A 116 2.52 -7.04 9.16
N PHE A 117 2.80 -5.91 8.51
CA PHE A 117 4.04 -5.70 7.76
C PHE A 117 5.15 -5.00 8.55
N VAL A 118 4.92 -4.72 9.83
CA VAL A 118 5.90 -4.08 10.71
C VAL A 118 7.01 -5.06 11.07
N ASP A 119 8.27 -4.62 10.98
CA ASP A 119 9.41 -5.37 11.48
C ASP A 119 9.38 -5.38 13.02
N GLY A 120 9.12 -6.55 13.59
CA GLY A 120 9.07 -6.74 15.04
C GLY A 120 10.41 -7.11 15.67
N SER A 121 11.51 -7.11 14.91
CA SER A 121 12.79 -7.65 15.39
C SER A 121 13.38 -6.91 16.60
N GLU A 122 13.13 -5.60 16.74
CA GLU A 122 13.59 -4.81 17.89
C GLU A 122 12.88 -5.23 19.20
N ASP A 123 11.65 -5.71 19.11
CA ASP A 123 10.83 -6.18 20.24
C ASP A 123 10.93 -7.71 20.46
N GLY A 124 11.87 -8.39 19.78
CA GLY A 124 12.04 -9.85 19.84
C GLY A 124 11.01 -10.62 19.01
N GLY A 125 10.22 -9.92 18.18
CA GLY A 125 9.28 -10.49 17.24
C GLY A 125 9.92 -10.89 15.90
N PRO A 126 9.10 -11.34 14.92
CA PRO A 126 9.59 -11.71 13.60
C PRO A 126 10.18 -10.53 12.84
N LYS A 127 11.30 -10.76 12.14
CA LYS A 127 11.79 -9.84 11.13
C LYS A 127 10.94 -9.96 9.87
N ILE A 128 10.22 -8.89 9.52
CA ILE A 128 9.38 -8.84 8.33
C ILE A 128 9.94 -7.75 7.40
N SER A 129 10.16 -8.12 6.14
CA SER A 129 10.58 -7.21 5.08
C SER A 129 9.85 -7.57 3.80
N GLY A 130 9.37 -6.56 3.08
CA GLY A 130 8.64 -6.76 1.82
C GLY A 130 8.94 -5.65 0.83
N ILE A 131 8.81 -5.96 -0.46
CA ILE A 131 8.97 -4.99 -1.54
C ILE A 131 7.64 -4.92 -2.28
N ASN A 132 6.93 -3.81 -2.12
CA ASN A 132 5.69 -3.53 -2.86
C ASN A 132 5.98 -2.35 -3.80
N GLY A 133 6.05 -2.61 -5.11
CA GLY A 133 6.37 -1.62 -6.12
C GLY A 133 5.72 -1.92 -7.46
N VAL A 134 5.53 -0.88 -8.27
CA VAL A 134 4.98 -0.97 -9.63
C VAL A 134 5.99 -0.40 -10.61
N TRP A 135 6.17 -1.10 -11.73
CA TRP A 135 6.91 -0.60 -12.88
C TRP A 135 5.93 -0.19 -13.97
N MET A 136 6.18 0.96 -14.58
CA MET A 136 5.41 1.46 -15.72
C MET A 136 6.33 1.80 -16.87
N ASP A 137 5.78 1.75 -18.08
CA ASP A 137 6.49 2.17 -19.27
C ASP A 137 6.89 3.65 -19.15
N GLN A 138 8.11 3.97 -19.58
CA GLN A 138 8.68 5.30 -19.45
C GLN A 138 7.92 6.37 -20.25
N SER A 139 7.18 5.98 -21.29
CA SER A 139 6.36 6.92 -22.07
C SER A 139 5.09 7.36 -21.33
N LEU A 140 4.74 6.73 -20.21
CA LEU A 140 3.53 7.02 -19.45
C LEU A 140 3.83 8.05 -18.35
N SER A 141 2.98 9.07 -18.24
CA SER A 141 3.10 10.11 -17.20
C SER A 141 2.32 9.75 -15.95
N VAL A 142 2.91 10.03 -14.78
CA VAL A 142 2.27 9.92 -13.47
C VAL A 142 1.73 11.28 -13.03
N SER A 143 0.42 11.38 -12.85
CA SER A 143 -0.24 12.57 -12.30
C SER A 143 -0.23 12.55 -10.77
N PRO A 144 0.36 13.55 -10.08
CA PRO A 144 0.45 13.54 -8.61
C PRO A 144 -0.86 13.84 -7.87
N VAL A 145 -1.90 14.33 -8.57
CA VAL A 145 -3.08 14.96 -7.92
C VAL A 145 -4.43 14.43 -8.47
N GLY A 146 -4.41 13.46 -9.38
CA GLY A 146 -5.60 12.77 -9.87
C GLY A 146 -5.16 11.47 -10.53
N SER A 147 -5.54 10.32 -9.96
CA SER A 147 -5.25 8.97 -10.44
C SER A 147 -3.90 8.33 -10.07
N ILE A 148 -3.02 9.01 -9.32
CA ILE A 148 -2.01 8.35 -8.46
C ILE A 148 -2.00 9.06 -7.10
N LYS A 149 -2.68 8.47 -6.11
CA LYS A 149 -2.60 8.89 -4.70
C LYS A 149 -1.62 7.97 -3.97
N CYS A 150 -0.45 8.52 -3.71
CA CYS A 150 0.70 8.00 -2.99
C CYS A 150 0.42 6.84 -2.02
N LEU A 151 1.04 5.69 -2.29
CA LEU A 151 1.60 4.88 -1.22
C LEU A 151 3.12 4.96 -1.31
N TRP A 152 3.73 5.37 -0.20
CA TRP A 152 5.14 5.69 -0.10
C TRP A 152 6.04 4.46 -0.33
N ALA A 153 7.19 4.73 -0.95
CA ALA A 153 8.32 3.82 -1.02
C ALA A 153 8.96 3.66 0.37
N LEU A 154 9.30 2.42 0.74
CA LEU A 154 10.47 2.16 1.58
C LEU A 154 11.15 0.88 1.10
N ILE A 155 12.18 1.05 0.28
CA ILE A 155 13.25 0.05 0.16
C ILE A 155 14.20 0.34 1.32
N LYS A 156 14.30 -0.59 2.26
CA LYS A 156 15.58 -0.83 2.94
C LYS A 156 15.98 -2.26 2.63
N LEU A 157 17.02 -2.38 1.81
CA LEU A 157 17.92 -3.54 1.82
C LEU A 157 18.73 -3.49 3.13
#